data_AF-A0A2T7SP03-F1
#
_entry.id   AF-A0A2T7SP03-F1
#
_cell.length_a   1.000
_cell.length_b   1.000
_cell.length_c   1.000
_cell.angle_alpha   90.00
_cell.angle_beta   90.00
_cell.angle_gamma   90.00
#
_symmetry.space_group_name_H-M   'P 1'
#
loop_
_entity.id
_entity.type
_entity.pdbx_description
1 polymer ?
#
loop_
_entity_poly.entity_id
_entity_poly.type
_entity_poly.pdbx_seq_one_letter_code
_entity_poly.pdbx_strand_id
1 'polypeptide(L)'
;MPNDVRATTELFAAFGYESALPGLGEYDGAEQIRRKLAHWSEDAALTGDDVVVVYFAGHGSVEERDRHYLFCWDSRDGDLVTTALATEDLVRILCRGDLRHLLLILDTCAGGAGGAEASVVALRTIAYRNAHADSTGLWFLASARRKDIAEDGAFVAALGEAVETTTGRTGRRQQYLDLIELVKAVNERFEGDGRGQRAELASGLVTGLAPFLPNVGYEEELPPIGTDLEVQRRVAARDLTEHFGPRSRGVEFESEQGLSVALTMYRQAL
;
A
#
# COMPACT_ATOMS: atom_id res chain seq x y z
N MET A 1 -10.90 5.80 -9.89
CA MET A 1 -11.02 4.42 -9.34
C MET A 1 -10.38 3.34 -10.24
N PRO A 2 -10.85 2.97 -11.46
CA PRO A 2 -10.22 1.88 -12.24
C PRO A 2 -8.76 2.18 -12.66
N ASN A 3 -8.47 3.45 -12.96
CA ASN A 3 -7.10 3.89 -13.24
C ASN A 3 -6.20 3.82 -12.00
N ASP A 4 -6.75 4.08 -10.81
CA ASP A 4 -6.06 4.06 -9.53
C ASP A 4 -5.60 2.62 -9.20
N VAL A 5 -6.46 1.64 -9.43
CA VAL A 5 -6.16 0.20 -9.36
C VAL A 5 -5.06 -0.18 -10.33
N ARG A 6 -5.20 0.20 -11.61
CA ARG A 6 -4.25 -0.16 -12.66
C ARG A 6 -2.89 0.47 -12.41
N ALA A 7 -2.84 1.76 -12.05
CA ALA A 7 -1.60 2.45 -11.71
C ALA A 7 -0.95 1.88 -10.44
N THR A 8 -1.74 1.49 -9.44
CA THR A 8 -1.21 0.79 -8.26
C THR A 8 -0.68 -0.60 -8.61
N THR A 9 -1.34 -1.32 -9.54
CA THR A 9 -0.88 -2.63 -10.04
C THR A 9 0.43 -2.48 -10.81
N GLU A 10 0.53 -1.49 -11.70
CA GLU A 10 1.75 -1.15 -12.44
C GLU A 10 2.89 -0.76 -11.49
N LEU A 11 2.60 0.01 -10.43
CA LEU A 11 3.57 0.41 -9.40
C LEU A 11 4.12 -0.79 -8.62
N PHE A 12 3.27 -1.67 -8.08
CA PHE A 12 3.74 -2.83 -7.32
C PHE A 12 4.35 -3.94 -8.20
N ALA A 13 3.89 -4.10 -9.44
CA ALA A 13 4.54 -4.98 -10.41
C ALA A 13 6.00 -4.56 -10.70
N ALA A 14 6.31 -3.25 -10.69
CA ALA A 14 7.68 -2.76 -10.82
C ALA A 14 8.60 -3.14 -9.64
N PHE A 15 8.04 -3.50 -8.48
CA PHE A 15 8.76 -4.04 -7.32
C PHE A 15 8.81 -5.58 -7.28
N GLY A 16 8.25 -6.26 -8.28
CA GLY A 16 8.22 -7.73 -8.36
C GLY A 16 7.03 -8.39 -7.66
N TYR A 17 5.97 -7.65 -7.35
CA TYR A 17 4.74 -8.23 -6.80
C TYR A 17 3.85 -8.85 -7.88
N GLU A 18 3.18 -9.94 -7.52
CA GLU A 18 2.13 -10.55 -8.33
C GLU A 18 0.73 -10.19 -7.78
N SER A 19 -0.23 -9.96 -8.68
CA SER A 19 -1.64 -9.74 -8.30
C SER A 19 -2.28 -11.05 -7.86
N ALA A 20 -2.53 -11.15 -6.56
CA ALA A 20 -2.96 -12.38 -5.90
C ALA A 20 -4.43 -12.74 -6.14
N LEU A 21 -5.29 -11.73 -6.31
CA LEU A 21 -6.73 -11.88 -6.54
C LEU A 21 -7.23 -10.84 -7.57
N PRO A 22 -7.06 -11.10 -8.88
CA PRO A 22 -7.58 -10.23 -9.93
C PRO A 22 -9.11 -10.07 -9.86
N GLY A 23 -9.60 -8.83 -10.04
CA GLY A 23 -11.04 -8.51 -10.03
C GLY A 23 -11.72 -8.52 -8.64
N LEU A 24 -10.94 -8.58 -7.55
CA LEU A 24 -11.47 -8.51 -6.19
C LEU A 24 -12.06 -7.12 -5.90
N GLY A 25 -13.30 -7.10 -5.39
CA GLY A 25 -13.97 -5.87 -4.95
C GLY A 25 -14.76 -5.09 -6.02
N GLU A 26 -14.66 -5.42 -7.32
CA GLU A 26 -15.35 -4.68 -8.40
C GLU A 26 -16.88 -4.67 -8.23
N TYR A 27 -17.46 -5.83 -7.92
CA TYR A 27 -18.89 -6.03 -7.63
C TYR A 27 -19.11 -6.95 -6.42
N ASP A 28 -18.07 -7.20 -5.63
CA ASP A 28 -18.15 -8.10 -4.48
C ASP A 28 -18.81 -7.42 -3.28
N GLY A 29 -19.75 -8.14 -2.65
CA GLY A 29 -20.25 -7.77 -1.33
C GLY A 29 -19.29 -8.14 -0.20
N ALA A 30 -19.46 -7.57 0.99
CA ALA A 30 -18.53 -7.76 2.12
C ALA A 30 -18.29 -9.25 2.46
N GLU A 31 -19.35 -10.05 2.44
CA GLU A 31 -19.30 -11.51 2.65
C GLU A 31 -18.61 -12.29 1.53
N GLN A 32 -18.64 -11.79 0.30
CA GLN A 32 -17.93 -12.40 -0.82
C GLN A 32 -16.42 -12.13 -0.72
N ILE A 33 -16.03 -10.90 -0.37
CA ILE A 33 -14.63 -10.51 -0.12
C ILE A 33 -14.04 -11.34 1.03
N ARG A 34 -14.74 -11.43 2.17
CA ARG A 34 -14.32 -12.25 3.34
C ARG A 34 -14.04 -13.69 2.93
N ARG A 35 -14.93 -14.31 2.15
CA ARG A 35 -14.75 -15.69 1.67
C ARG A 35 -13.59 -15.82 0.69
N LYS A 36 -13.48 -14.94 -0.32
CA LYS A 36 -12.38 -14.96 -1.30
C LYS A 36 -11.01 -14.89 -0.62
N LEU A 37 -10.85 -13.95 0.32
CA LEU A 37 -9.62 -13.78 1.09
C LEU A 37 -9.31 -14.96 2.00
N ALA A 38 -10.33 -15.57 2.64
CA ALA A 38 -10.11 -16.74 3.50
C ALA A 38 -9.61 -17.95 2.72
N HIS A 39 -10.28 -18.30 1.61
CA HIS A 39 -9.86 -19.42 0.76
C HIS A 39 -8.47 -19.15 0.17
N TRP A 40 -8.24 -17.95 -0.36
CA TRP A 40 -6.93 -17.58 -0.91
C TRP A 40 -5.82 -17.64 0.16
N SER A 41 -6.06 -17.16 1.38
CA SER A 41 -5.05 -17.18 2.45
C SER A 41 -4.70 -18.61 2.89
N GLU A 42 -5.67 -19.53 2.81
CA GLU A 42 -5.49 -20.96 3.10
C GLU A 42 -4.74 -21.66 1.93
N ASP A 43 -5.15 -21.42 0.68
CA ASP A 43 -4.53 -21.98 -0.53
C ASP A 43 -3.10 -21.46 -0.77
N ALA A 44 -2.84 -20.18 -0.48
CA ALA A 44 -1.56 -19.52 -0.65
C ALA A 44 -0.48 -19.97 0.35
N ALA A 45 -0.90 -20.61 1.45
CA ALA A 45 -0.05 -21.08 2.56
C ALA A 45 0.96 -20.03 3.03
N LEU A 46 0.47 -18.85 3.44
CA LEU A 46 1.30 -17.70 3.80
C LEU A 46 2.27 -18.00 4.95
N THR A 47 3.53 -17.63 4.72
CA THR A 47 4.68 -17.86 5.59
C THR A 47 5.21 -16.55 6.19
N GLY A 48 6.24 -16.66 7.05
CA GLY A 48 6.94 -15.51 7.61
C GLY A 48 7.77 -14.70 6.62
N ASP A 49 8.08 -15.26 5.46
CA ASP A 49 8.89 -14.60 4.42
C ASP A 49 8.01 -13.97 3.33
N ASP A 50 6.68 -14.14 3.43
CA ASP A 50 5.72 -13.52 2.53
C ASP A 50 5.44 -12.06 2.90
N VAL A 51 5.48 -11.20 1.87
CA VAL A 51 5.12 -9.79 1.92
C VAL A 51 3.82 -9.58 1.15
N VAL A 52 2.84 -9.02 1.85
CA VAL A 52 1.49 -8.80 1.34
C VAL A 52 1.16 -7.31 1.39
N VAL A 53 0.77 -6.77 0.24
CA VAL A 53 0.19 -5.42 0.14
C VAL A 53 -1.25 -5.53 -0.28
N VAL A 54 -2.16 -4.84 0.40
CA VAL A 54 -3.56 -4.70 -0.01
C VAL A 54 -3.86 -3.23 -0.23
N TYR A 55 -4.29 -2.90 -1.44
CA TYR A 55 -4.79 -1.58 -1.79
C TYR A 55 -6.31 -1.59 -1.85
N PHE A 56 -6.96 -0.71 -1.09
CA PHE A 56 -8.39 -0.47 -1.16
C PHE A 56 -8.68 0.97 -1.56
N ALA A 57 -9.50 1.15 -2.59
CA ALA A 57 -10.00 2.45 -3.02
C ALA A 57 -11.53 2.47 -2.95
N GLY A 58 -12.09 3.50 -2.31
CA GLY A 58 -13.54 3.63 -2.13
C GLY A 58 -13.94 4.46 -0.92
N HIS A 59 -15.11 4.17 -0.35
CA HIS A 59 -15.59 4.83 0.86
C HIS A 59 -15.18 4.06 2.12
N GLY A 60 -14.83 4.78 3.17
CA GLY A 60 -14.56 4.25 4.50
C GLY A 60 -15.29 5.09 5.55
N SER A 61 -15.71 4.45 6.64
CA SER A 61 -16.32 5.14 7.78
C SER A 61 -15.93 4.47 9.10
N VAL A 62 -15.94 5.24 10.17
CA VAL A 62 -15.90 4.75 11.55
C VAL A 62 -17.26 5.06 12.16
N GLU A 63 -17.99 4.04 12.61
CA GLU A 63 -19.18 4.27 13.43
C GLU A 63 -18.77 4.72 14.84
N GLU A 64 -19.58 5.56 15.48
CA GLU A 64 -19.24 6.11 16.80
C GLU A 64 -19.07 4.99 17.84
N ARG A 65 -17.81 4.80 18.28
CA ARG A 65 -17.35 3.78 19.24
C ARG A 65 -17.28 2.34 18.71
N ASP A 66 -17.38 2.12 17.40
CA ASP A 66 -17.18 0.79 16.79
C ASP A 66 -15.93 0.75 15.87
N ARG A 67 -15.91 -0.16 14.89
CA ARG A 67 -14.76 -0.47 14.03
C ARG A 67 -14.66 0.48 12.83
N HIS A 68 -13.50 0.43 12.17
CA HIS A 68 -13.32 1.01 10.83
C HIS A 68 -13.90 0.06 9.77
N TYR A 69 -14.82 0.56 8.96
CA TYR A 69 -15.51 -0.17 7.90
C TYR A 69 -15.16 0.37 6.51
N LEU A 70 -14.93 -0.54 5.58
CA LEU A 70 -14.71 -0.31 4.16
C LEU A 70 -16.00 -0.66 3.41
N PHE A 71 -16.47 0.25 2.57
CA PHE A 71 -17.73 0.08 1.84
C PHE A 71 -17.52 -0.89 0.68
N CYS A 72 -18.41 -1.86 0.55
CA CYS A 72 -18.48 -2.83 -0.53
C CYS A 72 -19.65 -2.50 -1.46
N TRP A 73 -19.78 -3.22 -2.57
CA TRP A 73 -20.84 -2.97 -3.56
C TRP A 73 -22.27 -3.05 -2.98
N ASP A 74 -22.48 -3.87 -1.94
CA ASP A 74 -23.78 -4.07 -1.28
C ASP A 74 -23.95 -3.30 0.05
N SER A 75 -23.01 -2.43 0.41
CA SER A 75 -23.03 -1.68 1.67
C SER A 75 -24.20 -0.70 1.77
N ARG A 76 -24.73 -0.55 2.98
CA ARG A 76 -25.87 0.33 3.32
C ARG A 76 -25.52 1.20 4.51
N ASP A 77 -25.64 2.52 4.36
CA ASP A 77 -25.33 3.51 5.40
C ASP A 77 -26.01 3.26 6.77
N GLY A 78 -27.17 2.59 6.79
CA GLY A 78 -27.90 2.26 8.02
C GLY A 78 -27.60 0.87 8.62
N ASP A 79 -26.67 0.11 8.04
CA ASP A 79 -26.35 -1.28 8.44
C ASP A 79 -24.92 -1.67 8.03
N LEU A 80 -23.92 -0.83 8.35
CA LEU A 80 -22.52 -1.09 7.99
C LEU A 80 -21.96 -2.32 8.70
N VAL A 81 -22.43 -2.61 9.92
CA VAL A 81 -22.01 -3.77 10.71
C VAL A 81 -22.20 -5.10 9.97
N THR A 82 -23.26 -5.24 9.16
CA THR A 82 -23.54 -6.47 8.39
C THR A 82 -23.23 -6.35 6.90
N THR A 83 -23.28 -5.15 6.32
CA THR A 83 -23.13 -4.94 4.86
C THR A 83 -21.78 -4.35 4.43
N ALA A 84 -20.92 -3.95 5.38
CA ALA A 84 -19.59 -3.42 5.09
C ALA A 84 -18.47 -4.33 5.63
N LEU A 85 -17.26 -4.14 5.10
CA LEU A 85 -16.09 -4.93 5.45
C LEU A 85 -15.29 -4.23 6.54
N ALA A 86 -15.31 -4.73 7.78
CA ALA A 86 -14.47 -4.17 8.82
C ALA A 86 -12.99 -4.41 8.50
N THR A 87 -12.15 -3.38 8.63
CA THR A 87 -10.70 -3.52 8.38
C THR A 87 -10.03 -4.47 9.35
N GLU A 88 -10.57 -4.62 10.58
CA GLU A 88 -10.11 -5.65 11.53
C GLU A 88 -10.33 -7.07 10.97
N ASP A 89 -11.36 -7.29 10.15
CA ASP A 89 -11.66 -8.61 9.61
C ASP A 89 -10.72 -8.97 8.44
N LEU A 90 -10.24 -7.98 7.66
CA LEU A 90 -9.12 -8.17 6.72
C LEU A 90 -7.86 -8.67 7.44
N VAL A 91 -7.44 -7.95 8.48
CA VAL A 91 -6.25 -8.30 9.28
C VAL A 91 -6.42 -9.69 9.90
N ARG A 92 -7.59 -9.99 10.48
CA ARG A 92 -7.89 -11.30 11.08
C ARG A 92 -7.93 -12.46 10.10
N ILE A 93 -8.16 -12.22 8.81
CA ILE A 93 -8.13 -13.28 7.80
C ILE A 93 -6.69 -13.51 7.34
N LEU A 94 -5.94 -12.44 7.06
CA LEU A 94 -4.59 -12.54 6.51
C LEU A 94 -3.52 -12.90 7.54
N CYS A 95 -3.64 -12.41 8.79
CA CYS A 95 -2.74 -12.73 9.89
C CYS A 95 -3.21 -13.96 10.69
N ARG A 96 -3.88 -14.93 10.05
CA ARG A 96 -4.21 -16.24 10.64
C ARG A 96 -3.03 -17.21 10.65
N GLY A 97 -2.22 -17.16 9.61
CA GLY A 97 -1.00 -17.95 9.45
C GLY A 97 0.23 -17.19 9.95
N ASP A 98 1.40 -17.61 9.50
CA ASP A 98 2.68 -17.03 9.90
C ASP A 98 3.02 -15.70 9.20
N LEU A 99 2.05 -15.04 8.54
CA LEU A 99 2.26 -13.81 7.79
C LEU A 99 2.84 -12.71 8.68
N ARG A 100 4.01 -12.20 8.28
CA ARG A 100 4.81 -11.22 9.03
C ARG A 100 4.87 -9.82 8.42
N HIS A 101 4.42 -9.66 7.18
CA HIS A 101 4.57 -8.38 6.48
C HIS A 101 3.29 -8.03 5.75
N LEU A 102 2.40 -7.30 6.43
CA LEU A 102 1.14 -6.81 5.86
C LEU A 102 1.10 -5.27 5.80
N LEU A 103 0.95 -4.72 4.60
CA LEU A 103 0.71 -3.30 4.35
C LEU A 103 -0.71 -3.11 3.80
N LEU A 104 -1.55 -2.40 4.54
CA LEU A 104 -2.91 -2.03 4.14
C LEU A 104 -2.93 -0.56 3.70
N ILE A 105 -3.04 -0.33 2.39
CA ILE A 105 -3.13 1.00 1.78
C ILE A 105 -4.61 1.33 1.58
N LEU A 106 -5.13 2.30 2.33
CA LEU A 106 -6.53 2.69 2.35
C LEU A 106 -6.70 4.06 1.73
N ASP A 107 -7.11 4.10 0.47
CA ASP A 107 -7.35 5.30 -0.31
C ASP A 107 -8.82 5.72 -0.23
N THR A 108 -9.22 6.16 0.97
CA THR A 108 -10.63 6.32 1.35
C THR A 108 -11.02 7.73 1.74
N CYS A 109 -12.18 8.18 1.25
CA CYS A 109 -12.81 9.42 1.74
C CYS A 109 -13.33 9.24 3.16
N ALA A 110 -12.73 9.96 4.11
CA ALA A 110 -13.19 10.00 5.49
C ALA A 110 -14.30 11.05 5.67
N GLY A 111 -15.35 10.68 6.41
CA GLY A 111 -16.54 11.51 6.65
C GLY A 111 -16.25 12.75 7.49
N GLY A 112 -15.96 13.88 6.83
CA GLY A 112 -15.67 15.16 7.48
C GLY A 112 -14.37 15.16 8.30
N ALA A 113 -14.07 16.28 8.96
CA ALA A 113 -12.81 16.47 9.69
C ALA A 113 -12.64 15.49 10.87
N GLY A 114 -13.73 15.10 11.54
CA GLY A 114 -13.69 14.13 12.64
C GLY A 114 -13.51 12.67 12.17
N GLY A 115 -14.00 12.33 10.98
CA GLY A 115 -13.89 10.97 10.44
C GLY A 115 -12.45 10.57 10.14
N ALA A 116 -11.62 11.49 9.65
CA ALA A 116 -10.21 11.22 9.33
C ALA A 116 -9.41 10.82 10.58
N GLU A 117 -9.51 11.63 11.64
CA GLU A 117 -8.87 11.37 12.94
C GLU A 117 -9.37 10.06 13.56
N ALA A 118 -10.69 9.80 13.49
CA ALA A 118 -11.29 8.56 13.97
C ALA A 118 -10.76 7.33 13.21
N SER A 119 -10.65 7.41 11.88
CA SER A 119 -10.03 6.34 11.06
C SER A 119 -8.59 6.08 11.48
N VAL A 120 -7.76 7.11 11.60
CA VAL A 120 -6.35 6.97 12.03
C VAL A 120 -6.25 6.31 13.41
N VAL A 121 -7.07 6.72 14.38
CA VAL A 121 -7.10 6.13 15.72
C VAL A 121 -7.52 4.66 15.66
N ALA A 122 -8.57 4.32 14.90
CA ALA A 122 -9.03 2.94 14.74
C ALA A 122 -7.96 2.05 14.09
N LEU A 123 -7.29 2.51 13.02
CA LEU A 123 -6.23 1.78 12.34
C LEU A 123 -5.01 1.58 13.26
N ARG A 124 -4.61 2.59 14.04
CA ARG A 124 -3.58 2.44 15.09
C ARG A 124 -3.99 1.40 16.12
N THR A 125 -5.23 1.41 16.61
CA THR A 125 -5.73 0.41 17.56
C THR A 125 -5.71 -1.01 16.98
N ILE A 126 -6.06 -1.20 15.71
CA ILE A 126 -5.95 -2.49 15.03
C ILE A 126 -4.47 -2.91 14.92
N ALA A 127 -3.57 -1.99 14.55
CA ALA A 127 -2.13 -2.25 14.47
C ALA A 127 -1.56 -2.76 15.80
N TYR A 128 -1.81 -2.03 16.89
CA TYR A 128 -1.32 -2.41 18.23
C TYR A 128 -1.95 -3.71 18.76
N ARG A 129 -3.22 -4.00 18.45
CA ARG A 129 -3.90 -5.22 18.93
C ARG A 129 -3.45 -6.50 18.23
N ASN A 130 -2.96 -6.41 17.00
CA ASN A 130 -2.54 -7.58 16.22
C ASN A 130 -1.01 -7.77 16.22
N ALA A 131 -0.24 -6.76 16.65
CA ALA A 131 1.19 -6.87 16.86
C ALA A 131 1.51 -7.83 18.02
N HIS A 132 2.05 -9.00 17.69
CA HIS A 132 2.58 -9.99 18.64
C HIS A 132 4.07 -9.77 18.89
N ALA A 133 4.59 -10.30 20.00
CA ALA A 133 6.00 -10.15 20.38
C ALA A 133 6.98 -10.79 19.38
N ASP A 134 6.53 -11.81 18.64
CA ASP A 134 7.32 -12.54 17.63
C ASP A 134 6.88 -12.24 16.18
N SER A 135 5.86 -11.41 15.96
CA SER A 135 5.40 -11.05 14.61
C SER A 135 6.12 -9.81 14.11
N THR A 136 6.74 -9.90 12.93
CA THR A 136 7.07 -8.71 12.16
C THR A 136 5.79 -7.95 11.76
N GLY A 137 5.95 -6.69 11.37
CA GLY A 137 4.92 -5.67 11.58
C GLY A 137 3.61 -5.78 10.78
N LEU A 138 2.64 -4.99 11.25
CA LEU A 138 1.45 -4.59 10.51
C LEU A 138 1.51 -3.08 10.26
N TRP A 139 1.33 -2.68 9.01
CA TRP A 139 1.37 -1.29 8.57
C TRP A 139 0.07 -0.88 7.87
N PHE A 140 -0.37 0.35 8.13
CA PHE A 140 -1.52 0.98 7.50
C PHE A 140 -1.08 2.32 6.92
N LEU A 141 -1.27 2.50 5.62
CA LEU A 141 -1.09 3.79 4.94
C LEU A 141 -2.47 4.30 4.55
N ALA A 142 -2.99 5.27 5.28
CA ALA A 142 -4.28 5.89 4.99
C ALA A 142 -4.09 7.18 4.19
N SER A 143 -4.77 7.28 3.07
CA SER A 143 -4.98 8.55 2.34
C SER A 143 -6.21 9.22 2.96
N ALA A 144 -5.98 10.11 3.91
CA ALA A 144 -7.03 10.84 4.62
C ALA A 144 -7.57 11.97 3.73
N ARG A 145 -8.42 11.60 2.77
CA ARG A 145 -9.22 12.53 1.95
C ARG A 145 -10.35 13.12 2.81
N ARG A 146 -10.51 14.44 2.83
CA ARG A 146 -11.73 15.07 3.36
C ARG A 146 -12.88 14.87 2.36
N LYS A 147 -14.05 14.44 2.85
CA LYS A 147 -15.25 14.13 2.04
C LYS A 147 -15.61 15.20 0.98
N ASP A 148 -15.33 16.47 1.25
CA ASP A 148 -15.70 17.61 0.39
C ASP A 148 -14.67 17.92 -0.72
N ILE A 149 -13.52 17.23 -0.76
CA ILE A 149 -12.45 17.41 -1.75
C ILE A 149 -12.08 16.03 -2.33
N ALA A 150 -13.03 15.43 -3.04
CA ALA A 150 -12.84 14.16 -3.72
C ALA A 150 -12.27 14.39 -5.13
N GLU A 151 -10.94 14.39 -5.25
CA GLU A 151 -10.25 14.25 -6.54
C GLU A 151 -9.82 12.79 -6.74
N ASP A 152 -10.27 12.18 -7.85
CA ASP A 152 -9.98 10.79 -8.20
C ASP A 152 -8.52 10.63 -8.65
N GLY A 153 -7.86 9.51 -8.32
CA GLY A 153 -6.47 9.21 -8.71
C GLY A 153 -5.36 10.00 -8.01
N ALA A 154 -5.66 11.09 -7.29
CA ALA A 154 -4.66 12.01 -6.73
C ALA A 154 -3.63 11.33 -5.81
N PHE A 155 -4.06 10.40 -4.96
CA PHE A 155 -3.16 9.69 -4.05
C PHE A 155 -2.19 8.75 -4.79
N VAL A 156 -2.67 7.97 -5.76
CA VAL A 156 -1.82 7.00 -6.47
C VAL A 156 -0.78 7.72 -7.34
N ALA A 157 -1.13 8.84 -7.95
CA ALA A 157 -0.18 9.71 -8.65
C ALA A 157 0.90 10.24 -7.70
N ALA A 158 0.50 10.82 -6.57
CA ALA A 158 1.43 11.33 -5.56
C ALA A 158 2.30 10.21 -4.94
N LEU A 159 1.77 8.99 -4.79
CA LEU A 159 2.50 7.82 -4.31
C LEU A 159 3.59 7.39 -5.30
N GLY A 160 3.29 7.36 -6.60
CA GLY A 160 4.28 7.07 -7.65
C GLY A 160 5.43 8.08 -7.66
N GLU A 161 5.12 9.38 -7.66
CA GLU A 161 6.15 10.44 -7.59
C GLU A 161 6.93 10.42 -6.26
N ALA A 162 6.28 10.06 -5.14
CA ALA A 162 6.93 9.90 -3.86
C ALA A 162 7.87 8.70 -3.83
N VAL A 163 7.54 7.59 -4.50
CA VAL A 163 8.42 6.43 -4.67
C VAL A 163 9.68 6.83 -5.44
N GLU A 164 9.57 7.52 -6.57
CA GLU A 164 10.73 8.01 -7.33
C GLU A 164 11.59 8.96 -6.48
N THR A 165 10.94 9.92 -5.80
CA THR A 165 11.60 10.92 -4.96
C THR A 165 12.35 10.27 -3.79
N THR A 166 11.72 9.34 -3.09
CA THR A 166 12.32 8.63 -1.95
C THR A 166 13.42 7.66 -2.40
N THR A 167 13.27 7.00 -3.56
CA THR A 167 14.34 6.18 -4.15
C THR A 167 15.60 7.03 -4.40
N GLY A 168 15.44 8.21 -5.02
CA GLY A 168 16.56 9.14 -5.25
C GLY A 168 17.20 9.73 -3.99
N ARG A 169 16.46 9.77 -2.87
CA ARG A 169 16.96 10.19 -1.54
C ARG A 169 17.57 9.01 -0.73
N THR A 170 17.24 7.76 -1.07
CA THR A 170 17.63 6.58 -0.28
C THR A 170 19.07 6.16 -0.59
N GLY A 171 19.86 5.93 0.46
CA GLY A 171 21.26 5.51 0.30
C GLY A 171 21.37 4.11 -0.31
N ARG A 172 22.32 3.92 -1.24
CA ARG A 172 22.53 2.64 -1.95
C ARG A 172 22.85 1.41 -1.06
N ARG A 173 23.12 1.57 0.25
CA ARG A 173 23.24 0.45 1.21
C ARG A 173 21.93 0.07 1.91
N GLN A 174 20.86 0.81 1.70
CA GLN A 174 19.56 0.55 2.31
C GLN A 174 18.71 -0.28 1.35
N GLN A 175 18.34 -1.49 1.78
CA GLN A 175 17.66 -2.50 0.96
C GLN A 175 16.18 -2.16 0.67
N TYR A 176 15.52 -1.40 1.54
CA TYR A 176 14.09 -1.05 1.43
C TYR A 176 13.86 0.44 1.68
N LEU A 177 12.94 1.06 0.92
CA LEU A 177 12.54 2.45 1.14
C LEU A 177 11.84 2.60 2.50
N ASP A 178 12.10 3.70 3.20
CA ASP A 178 11.42 4.00 4.46
C ASP A 178 9.99 4.54 4.20
N LEU A 179 8.98 3.86 4.73
CA LEU A 179 7.57 4.26 4.62
C LEU A 179 7.30 5.63 5.27
N ILE A 180 8.06 6.04 6.27
CA ILE A 180 7.94 7.36 6.91
C ILE A 180 8.41 8.45 5.93
N GLU A 181 9.53 8.24 5.24
CA GLU A 181 10.04 9.17 4.22
C GLU A 181 9.14 9.19 2.98
N LEU A 182 8.59 8.03 2.57
CA LEU A 182 7.57 7.96 1.52
C LEU A 182 6.33 8.79 1.87
N VAL A 183 5.78 8.64 3.08
CA VAL A 183 4.58 9.38 3.51
C VAL A 183 4.87 10.87 3.68
N LYS A 184 6.10 11.26 4.06
CA LYS A 184 6.54 12.67 3.99
C LYS A 184 6.53 13.17 2.55
N ALA A 185 7.14 12.44 1.60
CA ALA A 185 7.18 12.84 0.19
C ALA A 185 5.77 12.94 -0.44
N VAL A 186 4.83 12.04 -0.10
CA VAL A 186 3.42 12.17 -0.51
C VAL A 186 2.79 13.45 0.04
N ASN A 187 3.01 13.78 1.31
CA ASN A 187 2.48 15.01 1.91
C ASN A 187 3.15 16.28 1.36
N GLU A 188 4.46 16.27 1.08
CA GLU A 188 5.17 17.34 0.37
C GLU A 188 4.52 17.65 -0.99
N ARG A 189 4.06 16.61 -1.71
CA ARG A 189 3.30 16.75 -2.97
C ARG A 189 1.90 17.29 -2.76
N PHE A 190 1.16 16.79 -1.78
CA PHE A 190 -0.17 17.32 -1.46
C PHE A 190 -0.12 18.80 -1.06
N GLU A 191 0.86 19.20 -0.25
CA GLU A 191 1.06 20.62 0.13
C GLU A 191 1.49 21.47 -1.08
N GLY A 192 2.38 20.97 -1.94
CA GLY A 192 2.82 21.65 -3.16
C GLY A 192 1.71 21.87 -4.20
N ASP A 193 0.81 20.90 -4.35
CA ASP A 193 -0.39 20.98 -5.21
C ASP A 193 -1.53 21.81 -4.57
N GLY A 194 -1.40 22.24 -3.31
CA GLY A 194 -2.47 22.93 -2.57
C GLY A 194 -3.65 22.02 -2.17
N ARG A 195 -3.46 20.70 -2.16
CA ARG A 195 -4.49 19.70 -1.87
C ARG A 195 -4.86 19.70 -0.39
N GLY A 196 -6.16 19.62 -0.11
CA GLY A 196 -6.68 19.53 1.26
C GLY A 196 -6.59 18.14 1.93
N GLN A 197 -5.76 17.24 1.40
CA GLN A 197 -5.62 15.82 1.76
C GLN A 197 -4.31 15.58 2.53
N ARG A 198 -4.25 14.54 3.37
CA ARG A 198 -3.04 14.12 4.08
C ARG A 198 -2.87 12.61 4.01
N ALA A 199 -1.66 12.12 3.79
CA ALA A 199 -1.33 10.71 3.95
C ALA A 199 -0.80 10.45 5.37
N GLU A 200 -1.25 9.37 6.01
CA GLU A 200 -0.83 8.97 7.35
C GLU A 200 -0.39 7.51 7.42
N LEU A 201 0.60 7.26 8.27
CA LEU A 201 1.12 5.93 8.57
C LEU A 201 0.75 5.54 10.00
N ALA A 202 0.27 4.32 10.17
CA ALA A 202 0.13 3.65 11.46
C ALA A 202 0.80 2.28 11.41
N SER A 203 1.50 1.88 12.46
CA SER A 203 2.12 0.56 12.56
C SER A 203 2.14 0.04 13.99
N GLY A 204 2.27 -1.28 14.15
CA GLY A 204 2.37 -1.97 15.43
C GLY A 204 3.70 -2.73 15.56
N LEU A 205 4.37 -2.59 16.70
CA LEU A 205 5.64 -3.23 17.12
C LEU A 205 6.60 -3.59 15.96
N VAL A 206 7.15 -2.58 15.29
CA VAL A 206 8.06 -2.76 14.16
C VAL A 206 9.52 -2.79 14.63
N THR A 207 10.24 -3.86 14.32
CA THR A 207 11.70 -3.97 14.51
C THR A 207 12.43 -4.00 13.16
N GLY A 208 12.69 -2.82 12.58
CA GLY A 208 13.46 -2.68 11.33
C GLY A 208 12.73 -1.90 10.24
N LEU A 209 13.33 -1.85 9.05
CA LEU A 209 12.68 -1.30 7.85
C LEU A 209 11.66 -2.30 7.31
N ALA A 210 10.57 -1.77 6.75
CA ALA A 210 9.48 -2.57 6.24
C ALA A 210 9.80 -3.07 4.82
N PRO A 211 9.75 -4.39 4.53
CA PRO A 211 10.25 -4.94 3.26
C PRO A 211 9.27 -4.78 2.08
N PHE A 212 8.44 -3.72 2.06
CA PHE A 212 7.41 -3.55 1.04
C PHE A 212 7.90 -2.94 -0.27
N LEU A 213 8.96 -2.14 -0.21
CA LEU A 213 9.46 -1.38 -1.36
C LEU A 213 10.98 -1.60 -1.47
N PRO A 214 11.42 -2.66 -2.16
CA PRO A 214 12.82 -2.88 -2.47
C PRO A 214 13.46 -1.65 -3.12
N ASN A 215 14.58 -1.19 -2.59
CA ASN A 215 15.32 -0.09 -3.18
C ASN A 215 16.04 -0.58 -4.45
N VAL A 216 15.55 -0.19 -5.62
CA VAL A 216 16.17 -0.53 -6.93
C VAL A 216 17.60 0.00 -7.08
N GLY A 217 18.02 0.96 -6.25
CA GLY A 217 19.40 1.46 -6.18
C GLY A 217 20.26 0.76 -5.12
N TYR A 218 19.79 -0.35 -4.52
CA TYR A 218 20.55 -1.12 -3.53
C TYR A 218 21.74 -1.85 -4.15
N GLU A 219 22.88 -1.78 -3.46
CA GLU A 219 24.09 -2.53 -3.78
C GLU A 219 24.65 -3.16 -2.49
N GLU A 220 24.66 -4.49 -2.47
CA GLU A 220 25.16 -5.30 -1.35
C GLU A 220 26.67 -5.06 -1.11
N GLU A 221 27.47 -5.07 -2.18
CA GLU A 221 28.93 -4.90 -2.13
C GLU A 221 29.42 -3.45 -2.32
N LEU A 222 28.81 -2.49 -1.62
CA LEU A 222 29.33 -1.13 -1.64
C LEU A 222 30.66 -1.00 -0.89
N PRO A 223 31.72 -0.44 -1.51
CA PRO A 223 33.02 -0.26 -0.86
C PRO A 223 32.90 0.45 0.49
N PRO A 224 33.76 0.16 1.49
CA PRO A 224 33.65 0.73 2.83
C PRO A 224 33.49 2.26 2.85
N ILE A 225 32.79 2.79 3.86
CA ILE A 225 32.65 4.24 4.07
C ILE A 225 34.06 4.85 4.17
N GLY A 226 34.36 5.81 3.28
CA GLY A 226 35.71 6.39 3.15
C GLY A 226 36.54 5.85 1.97
N THR A 227 35.99 4.95 1.15
CA THR A 227 36.65 4.54 -0.11
C THR A 227 36.66 5.70 -1.11
N ASP A 228 37.83 5.94 -1.72
CA ASP A 228 38.09 7.04 -2.64
C ASP A 228 37.21 7.01 -3.91
N LEU A 229 36.83 8.20 -4.39
CA LEU A 229 36.01 8.43 -5.58
C LEU A 229 36.65 7.84 -6.85
N GLU A 230 37.98 7.81 -6.95
CA GLU A 230 38.68 7.15 -8.06
C GLU A 230 38.47 5.63 -8.09
N VAL A 231 38.40 4.99 -6.92
CA VAL A 231 38.14 3.55 -6.80
C VAL A 231 36.68 3.26 -7.15
N GLN A 232 35.74 4.05 -6.65
CA GLN A 232 34.31 3.94 -7.00
C GLN A 232 34.07 4.08 -8.51
N ARG A 233 34.74 5.04 -9.18
CA ARG A 233 34.66 5.22 -10.64
C ARG A 233 35.19 4.03 -11.43
N ARG A 234 36.24 3.33 -10.95
CA ARG A 234 36.77 2.13 -11.63
C ARG A 234 35.86 0.92 -11.54
N VAL A 235 35.08 0.79 -10.46
CA VAL A 235 34.08 -0.28 -10.31
C VAL A 235 32.89 0.02 -11.22
N ALA A 236 32.26 1.20 -11.09
CA ALA A 236 31.10 1.59 -11.91
C ALA A 236 31.37 1.60 -13.43
N ALA A 237 32.62 1.81 -13.86
CA ALA A 237 33.00 1.76 -15.27
C ALA A 237 33.05 0.33 -15.87
N ARG A 238 32.94 -0.74 -15.06
CA ARG A 238 32.82 -2.12 -15.55
C ARG A 238 31.37 -2.53 -15.85
N ASP A 239 30.40 -2.04 -15.09
CA ASP A 239 29.00 -2.47 -15.23
C ASP A 239 28.29 -1.79 -16.41
N LEU A 240 28.74 -0.58 -16.81
CA LEU A 240 28.14 0.17 -17.93
C LEU A 240 28.24 -0.53 -19.30
N THR A 241 29.04 -1.60 -19.44
CA THR A 241 29.20 -2.32 -20.71
C THR A 241 28.14 -3.38 -20.99
N GLU A 242 27.29 -3.77 -20.03
CA GLU A 242 26.46 -4.98 -20.17
C GLU A 242 24.93 -4.76 -20.30
N HIS A 243 24.43 -3.53 -20.25
CA HIS A 243 22.96 -3.29 -20.25
C HIS A 243 22.47 -2.07 -21.05
N PHE A 244 22.27 -2.26 -22.36
CA PHE A 244 21.38 -1.41 -23.16
C PHE A 244 20.66 -2.19 -24.26
N GLY A 245 19.31 -2.17 -24.23
CA GLY A 245 18.42 -2.61 -25.30
C GLY A 245 17.19 -1.68 -25.44
N PRO A 246 16.59 -1.47 -26.63
CA PRO A 246 15.70 -0.33 -26.88
C PRO A 246 14.18 -0.56 -26.65
N ARG A 247 13.44 0.54 -26.46
CA ARG A 247 11.97 0.64 -26.16
C ARG A 247 11.03 0.43 -27.37
N SER A 248 9.78 -0.05 -27.13
CA SER A 248 8.48 0.28 -27.82
C SER A 248 7.29 -0.58 -27.31
N ARG A 249 5.97 -0.32 -27.54
CA ARG A 249 5.15 0.92 -27.70
C ARG A 249 3.63 0.59 -27.93
N GLY A 250 2.71 1.16 -27.13
CA GLY A 250 1.23 1.18 -27.38
C GLY A 250 0.45 -0.06 -26.86
N VAL A 251 -0.88 -0.05 -26.64
CA VAL A 251 -1.98 0.91 -26.98
C VAL A 251 -3.17 0.81 -25.98
N GLU A 252 -4.10 1.77 -26.05
CA GLU A 252 -5.26 2.03 -25.15
C GLU A 252 -6.51 1.14 -25.42
N PHE A 253 -7.46 1.09 -24.46
CA PHE A 253 -8.92 1.02 -24.72
C PHE A 253 -9.75 1.62 -23.55
N GLU A 254 -10.97 2.08 -23.84
CA GLU A 254 -11.84 2.94 -23.00
C GLU A 254 -13.03 2.22 -22.31
N SER A 255 -13.79 3.01 -21.51
CA SER A 255 -15.18 2.80 -21.02
C SER A 255 -15.37 1.87 -19.79
N GLU A 256 -16.35 2.09 -18.89
CA GLU A 256 -17.27 3.21 -18.68
C GLU A 256 -17.69 3.32 -17.18
N GLN A 257 -18.47 4.32 -16.79
CA GLN A 257 -18.66 4.72 -15.39
C GLN A 257 -19.66 3.88 -14.58
N GLY A 258 -19.23 3.45 -13.38
CA GLY A 258 -20.08 2.98 -12.28
C GLY A 258 -19.42 3.29 -10.94
N LEU A 259 -20.21 3.35 -9.86
CA LEU A 259 -19.73 3.49 -8.48
C LEU A 259 -18.87 2.26 -8.12
N SER A 260 -17.57 2.39 -8.35
CA SER A 260 -16.61 1.30 -8.29
C SER A 260 -15.83 1.36 -6.98
N VAL A 261 -15.95 0.28 -6.21
CA VAL A 261 -15.00 -0.08 -5.16
C VAL A 261 -13.91 -0.93 -5.80
N ALA A 262 -12.68 -0.86 -5.30
CA ALA A 262 -11.66 -1.79 -5.74
C ALA A 262 -10.73 -2.20 -4.60
N LEU A 263 -10.43 -3.50 -4.55
CA LEU A 263 -9.59 -4.11 -3.52
C LEU A 263 -8.56 -4.99 -4.22
N THR A 264 -7.35 -4.49 -4.44
CA THR A 264 -6.27 -5.25 -5.08
C THR A 264 -5.31 -5.79 -4.04
N MET A 265 -4.92 -7.05 -4.22
CA MET A 265 -4.02 -7.75 -3.32
C MET A 265 -2.77 -8.19 -4.06
N TYR A 266 -1.61 -7.97 -3.45
CA TYR A 266 -0.30 -8.22 -4.01
C TYR A 266 0.51 -9.13 -3.08
N ARG A 267 1.25 -10.09 -3.65
CA ARG A 267 2.18 -10.97 -2.91
C ARG A 267 3.58 -10.88 -3.51
N GLN A 268 4.59 -10.93 -2.63
CA GLN A 268 6.00 -11.16 -2.95
C GLN A 268 6.58 -12.11 -1.88
N ALA A 269 7.45 -13.03 -2.28
CA ALA A 269 8.28 -13.80 -1.35
C ALA A 269 9.68 -13.16 -1.27
N LEU A 270 10.25 -13.10 -0.07
CA LEU A 270 11.61 -12.58 0.20
C LEU A 270 12.72 -13.61 -0.08
#